data_AF-X0S713-F1
#
_entry.id   AF-X0S713-F1
#
_cell.length_a   1.000
_cell.length_b   1.000
_cell.length_c   1.000
_cell.angle_alpha   90.00
_cell.angle_beta   90.00
_cell.angle_gamma   90.00
#
_symmetry.space_group_name_H-M   'P 1'
#
loop_
_entity.id
_entity.type
_entity.pdbx_description
1 polymer ?
#
loop_
_entity_poly.entity_id
_entity_poly.type
_entity_poly.pdbx_seq_one_letter_code
_entity_poly.pdbx_strand_id
1 'polypeptide(L)'
;MDTQHASPSLWQQMIHQSFLSLYELPADKTTNPEQFQGYDFVFEFSSAIIYLIVNDVVMRASRQKVDSAQVREWRKEVVNQLIKRHAQLYLKNDRSMAESNTSTAGKDVYFIGLTSLSVVHQDDKPQASSHTVDYEYGSQFFAEDCVLDLDDEQSVLQVFSHQNFVDIISQLVTPSDLSAFLDFHRSQLTGFESFQDESTLLTQFLQSPDFHQRAIRVQEQLIDNQLIDQIEQRLLKATEPDQAVFAKALMLRFRKILECGTSCLIV
;
A
#
# COMPACT_ATOMS: atom_id res chain seq x y z
N MET A 1 -11.44 -33.44 -17.30
CA MET A 1 -12.14 -32.62 -16.28
C MET A 1 -11.59 -31.22 -16.45
N ASP A 2 -12.33 -30.38 -17.16
CA ASP A 2 -11.95 -28.99 -17.39
C ASP A 2 -12.18 -28.21 -16.11
N THR A 3 -11.12 -28.00 -15.33
CA THR A 3 -11.11 -26.99 -14.28
C THR A 3 -11.21 -25.64 -14.95
N GLN A 4 -12.43 -25.12 -15.11
CA GLN A 4 -12.69 -23.71 -15.37
C GLN A 4 -11.99 -22.92 -14.26
N HIS A 5 -10.76 -22.47 -14.52
CA HIS A 5 -10.11 -21.48 -13.69
C HIS A 5 -10.93 -20.21 -13.89
N ALA A 6 -11.71 -19.84 -12.87
CA ALA A 6 -12.35 -18.53 -12.83
C ALA A 6 -11.28 -17.48 -13.16
N SER A 7 -11.60 -16.54 -14.07
CA SER A 7 -10.67 -15.48 -14.42
C SER A 7 -10.23 -14.78 -13.13
N PRO A 8 -8.92 -14.60 -12.90
CA PRO A 8 -8.43 -14.00 -11.67
C PRO A 8 -9.07 -12.63 -11.51
N SER A 9 -9.53 -12.33 -10.29
CA SER A 9 -10.04 -11.01 -9.93
C SER A 9 -9.01 -9.94 -10.28
N LEU A 10 -9.48 -8.71 -10.49
CA LEU A 10 -8.62 -7.57 -10.87
C LEU A 10 -7.42 -7.42 -9.91
N TRP A 11 -7.64 -7.64 -8.61
CA TRP A 11 -6.61 -7.59 -7.57
C TRP A 11 -5.59 -8.73 -7.63
N GLN A 12 -6.04 -9.95 -7.93
CA GLN A 12 -5.11 -11.07 -8.16
C GLN A 12 -4.19 -10.77 -9.35
N GLN A 13 -4.73 -10.20 -10.42
CA GLN A 13 -3.93 -9.79 -11.58
C GLN A 13 -2.92 -8.71 -11.20
N MET A 14 -3.33 -7.70 -10.40
CA MET A 14 -2.44 -6.65 -9.94
C MET A 14 -1.28 -7.20 -9.10
N ILE A 15 -1.57 -8.06 -8.12
CA ILE A 15 -0.53 -8.68 -7.28
C ILE A 15 0.44 -9.46 -8.16
N HIS A 16 -0.07 -10.29 -9.08
CA HIS A 16 0.74 -11.07 -10.02
C HIS A 16 1.60 -10.22 -10.96
N GLN A 17 1.18 -8.99 -11.28
CA GLN A 17 1.95 -8.06 -12.12
C GLN A 17 2.95 -7.20 -11.34
N SER A 18 2.87 -7.20 -10.01
CA SER A 18 3.77 -6.45 -9.13
C SER A 18 4.85 -7.35 -8.52
N PHE A 19 5.85 -6.73 -7.87
CA PHE A 19 6.86 -7.46 -7.12
C PHE A 19 6.27 -8.27 -5.95
N LEU A 20 5.06 -7.94 -5.47
CA LEU A 20 4.42 -8.64 -4.35
C LEU A 20 4.18 -10.12 -4.64
N SER A 21 3.97 -10.49 -5.90
CA SER A 21 3.81 -11.89 -6.32
C SER A 21 4.97 -12.80 -5.93
N LEU A 22 6.18 -12.25 -5.77
CA LEU A 22 7.37 -13.01 -5.37
C LEU A 22 7.40 -13.32 -3.87
N TYR A 23 6.57 -12.60 -3.10
CA TYR A 23 6.57 -12.62 -1.63
C TYR A 23 5.23 -13.10 -1.06
N GLU A 24 4.29 -13.48 -1.92
CA GLU A 24 3.00 -14.05 -1.50
C GLU A 24 3.24 -15.39 -0.80
N LEU A 25 2.79 -15.48 0.44
CA LEU A 25 2.81 -16.73 1.18
C LEU A 25 1.62 -17.60 0.76
N PRO A 26 1.86 -18.82 0.22
CA PRO A 26 0.76 -19.75 0.02
C PRO A 26 0.13 -20.10 1.36
N ALA A 27 -1.20 -20.31 1.37
CA ALA A 27 -1.98 -20.63 2.56
C ALA A 27 -1.39 -21.79 3.38
N ASP A 28 -0.71 -22.73 2.72
CA ASP A 28 -0.11 -23.93 3.33
C ASP A 28 1.31 -23.73 3.91
N LYS A 29 1.95 -22.58 3.64
CA LYS A 29 3.34 -22.27 4.03
C LYS A 29 3.48 -21.18 5.09
N THR A 30 2.38 -20.66 5.61
CA THR A 30 2.44 -19.85 6.83
C THR A 30 3.07 -20.72 7.91
N THR A 31 4.24 -20.30 8.40
CA THR A 31 5.07 -21.03 9.38
C THR A 31 4.30 -21.35 10.66
N ASN A 32 3.15 -20.71 10.86
CA ASN A 32 2.17 -21.06 11.86
C ASN A 32 0.74 -20.97 11.24
N PRO A 33 0.10 -22.09 10.88
CA PRO A 33 -1.15 -22.08 10.11
C PRO A 33 -2.32 -21.43 10.84
N GLU A 34 -2.25 -21.25 12.17
CA GLU A 34 -3.26 -20.55 12.97
C GLU A 34 -3.04 -19.03 13.04
N GLN A 35 -1.88 -18.54 12.62
CA GLN A 35 -1.50 -17.13 12.72
C GLN A 35 -2.04 -16.39 11.48
N PHE A 36 -3.02 -15.51 11.70
CA PHE A 36 -3.58 -14.59 10.70
C PHE A 36 -4.37 -15.20 9.54
N GLN A 37 -5.14 -16.24 9.82
CA GLN A 37 -6.13 -16.76 8.88
C GLN A 37 -7.26 -15.74 8.62
N GLY A 38 -7.63 -15.59 7.34
CA GLY A 38 -8.83 -14.84 6.91
C GLY A 38 -8.57 -13.49 6.24
N TYR A 39 -7.31 -13.05 6.19
CA TYR A 39 -6.85 -12.02 5.26
C TYR A 39 -6.85 -12.59 3.83
N ASP A 40 -7.10 -11.73 2.84
CA ASP A 40 -7.18 -12.16 1.44
C ASP A 40 -5.79 -12.49 0.87
N PHE A 41 -4.76 -11.73 1.29
CA PHE A 41 -3.36 -11.99 0.96
C PHE A 41 -2.43 -11.73 2.16
N VAL A 42 -1.32 -12.46 2.19
CA VAL A 42 -0.23 -12.26 3.15
C VAL A 42 1.09 -12.24 2.38
N PHE A 43 1.86 -11.18 2.57
CA PHE A 43 3.19 -11.03 1.98
C PHE A 43 4.24 -10.98 3.06
N GLU A 44 5.32 -11.74 2.89
CA GLU A 44 6.43 -11.75 3.84
C GLU A 44 7.73 -11.32 3.14
N PHE A 45 8.28 -10.22 3.63
CA PHE A 45 9.61 -9.73 3.28
C PHE A 45 10.62 -10.11 4.38
N SER A 46 11.90 -9.81 4.14
CA SER A 46 12.96 -10.06 5.11
C SER A 46 12.71 -9.40 6.46
N SER A 47 12.18 -8.16 6.47
CA SER A 47 11.97 -7.35 7.68
C SER A 47 10.50 -7.02 7.98
N ALA A 48 9.55 -7.43 7.13
CA ALA A 48 8.18 -6.96 7.23
C ALA A 48 7.16 -8.03 6.80
N ILE A 49 5.97 -7.98 7.37
CA ILE A 49 4.82 -8.79 6.98
C ILE A 49 3.65 -7.86 6.66
N ILE A 50 3.05 -8.02 5.48
CA ILE A 50 1.88 -7.26 5.05
C ILE A 50 0.67 -8.20 5.02
N TYR A 51 -0.37 -7.83 5.75
CA TYR A 51 -1.69 -8.44 5.71
C TYR A 51 -2.65 -7.57 4.92
N LEU A 52 -3.35 -8.16 3.97
CA LEU A 52 -4.15 -7.42 3.02
C LEU A 52 -5.58 -7.96 2.98
N ILE A 53 -6.56 -7.07 3.16
CA ILE A 53 -7.98 -7.34 2.89
C ILE A 53 -8.50 -6.44 1.78
N VAL A 54 -9.34 -7.01 0.92
CA VAL A 54 -9.98 -6.34 -0.21
C VAL A 54 -11.48 -6.25 0.04
N ASN A 55 -12.07 -5.10 -0.29
CA ASN A 55 -13.51 -4.88 -0.34
C ASN A 55 -13.90 -4.24 -1.67
N ASP A 56 -14.40 -5.07 -2.59
CA ASP A 56 -14.91 -4.64 -3.90
C ASP A 56 -16.43 -4.49 -3.84
N VAL A 57 -16.92 -3.25 -3.97
CA VAL A 57 -18.35 -2.95 -3.85
C VAL A 57 -18.91 -2.37 -5.13
N VAL A 58 -19.97 -3.00 -5.64
CA VAL A 58 -20.72 -2.52 -6.80
C VAL A 58 -22.05 -1.92 -6.35
N MET A 59 -22.18 -0.61 -6.46
CA MET A 59 -23.42 0.12 -6.15
C MET A 59 -24.32 0.21 -7.38
N ARG A 60 -25.62 0.04 -7.19
CA ARG A 60 -26.63 0.24 -8.25
C ARG A 60 -27.39 1.52 -8.01
N ALA A 61 -27.23 2.51 -8.88
CA ALA A 61 -27.90 3.80 -8.75
C ALA A 61 -28.48 4.28 -10.09
N SER A 62 -29.55 5.08 -10.06
CA SER A 62 -30.02 5.77 -11.27
C SER A 62 -29.05 6.91 -11.61
N ARG A 63 -28.80 7.13 -12.90
CA ARG A 63 -27.82 8.10 -13.40
C ARG A 63 -28.09 9.54 -12.93
N GLN A 64 -29.35 9.87 -12.65
CA GLN A 64 -29.76 11.20 -12.19
C GLN A 64 -29.60 11.43 -10.68
N LYS A 65 -29.22 10.40 -9.91
CA LYS A 65 -29.13 10.47 -8.43
C LYS A 65 -27.72 10.42 -7.88
N VAL A 66 -26.70 10.18 -8.71
CA VAL A 66 -25.31 10.11 -8.26
C VAL A 66 -24.75 11.52 -8.14
N ASP A 67 -24.60 11.99 -6.91
CA ASP A 67 -23.90 13.24 -6.58
C ASP A 67 -22.66 12.96 -5.70
N SER A 68 -21.84 13.98 -5.47
CA SER A 68 -20.62 13.86 -4.69
C SER A 68 -20.87 13.49 -3.22
N ALA A 69 -22.01 13.89 -2.65
CA ALA A 69 -22.37 13.56 -1.28
C ALA A 69 -22.72 12.07 -1.14
N GLN A 70 -23.47 11.53 -2.10
CA GLN A 70 -23.80 10.11 -2.16
C GLN A 70 -22.55 9.24 -2.34
N VAL A 71 -21.61 9.66 -3.20
CA VAL A 71 -20.33 8.96 -3.37
C VAL A 71 -19.51 9.00 -2.07
N ARG A 72 -19.47 10.14 -1.36
CA ARG A 72 -18.80 10.24 -0.04
C ARG A 72 -19.40 9.25 0.97
N GLU A 73 -20.73 9.14 1.03
CA GLU A 73 -21.41 8.20 1.93
C GLU A 73 -21.11 6.73 1.57
N TRP A 74 -21.10 6.40 0.27
CA TRP A 74 -20.73 5.06 -0.16
C TRP A 74 -19.29 4.72 0.19
N ARG A 75 -18.35 5.66 0.00
CA ARG A 75 -16.95 5.47 0.41
C ARG A 75 -16.86 5.19 1.92
N LYS A 76 -17.57 5.97 2.74
CA LYS A 76 -17.65 5.75 4.19
C LYS A 76 -18.17 4.36 4.55
N GLU A 77 -19.24 3.91 3.91
CA GLU A 77 -19.79 2.57 4.15
C GLU A 77 -18.80 1.46 3.76
N VAL A 78 -18.14 1.58 2.60
CA VAL A 78 -17.15 0.60 2.12
C VAL A 78 -15.97 0.49 3.09
N VAL A 79 -15.44 1.60 3.59
CA VAL A 79 -14.35 1.60 4.57
C VAL A 79 -14.81 1.05 5.92
N ASN A 80 -16.00 1.42 6.40
CA ASN A 80 -16.53 0.88 7.65
C ASN A 80 -16.71 -0.64 7.63
N GLN A 81 -17.12 -1.22 6.50
CA GLN A 81 -17.18 -2.67 6.34
C GLN A 81 -15.79 -3.29 6.44
N LEU A 82 -14.79 -2.65 5.83
CA LEU A 82 -13.41 -3.11 5.82
C LEU A 82 -12.79 -3.04 7.23
N ILE A 83 -13.01 -1.95 7.98
CA ILE A 83 -12.58 -1.81 9.38
C ILE A 83 -13.23 -2.88 10.27
N LYS A 84 -14.55 -3.10 10.13
CA LYS A 84 -15.25 -4.15 10.89
C LYS A 84 -14.67 -5.54 10.60
N ARG A 85 -14.36 -5.83 9.34
CA ARG A 85 -13.71 -7.09 8.93
C ARG A 85 -12.33 -7.22 9.55
N HIS A 86 -11.49 -6.17 9.48
CA HIS A 86 -10.18 -6.15 10.11
C HIS A 86 -10.27 -6.38 11.63
N ALA A 87 -11.13 -5.66 12.35
CA ALA A 87 -11.28 -5.82 13.79
C ALA A 87 -11.66 -7.26 14.19
N GLN A 88 -12.54 -7.91 13.43
CA GLN A 88 -12.90 -9.32 13.65
C GLN A 88 -11.73 -10.26 13.41
N LEU A 89 -10.97 -10.05 12.33
CA LEU A 89 -9.79 -10.85 12.00
C LEU A 89 -8.69 -10.63 13.04
N TYR A 90 -8.41 -9.39 13.40
CA TYR A 90 -7.41 -9.02 14.39
C TYR A 90 -7.73 -9.67 15.73
N LEU A 91 -8.95 -9.50 16.28
CA LEU A 91 -9.36 -10.13 17.54
C LEU A 91 -9.27 -11.66 17.52
N LYS A 92 -9.58 -12.30 16.39
CA LYS A 92 -9.48 -13.75 16.24
C LYS A 92 -8.03 -14.23 16.30
N ASN A 93 -7.12 -13.44 15.73
CA ASN A 93 -5.70 -13.79 15.57
C ASN A 93 -4.82 -13.25 16.72
N ASP A 94 -5.28 -12.26 17.48
CA ASP A 94 -4.60 -11.66 18.63
C ASP A 94 -4.30 -12.70 19.74
N ARG A 95 -5.21 -13.67 19.92
CA ARG A 95 -4.99 -14.82 20.82
C ARG A 95 -3.81 -15.71 20.38
N SER A 96 -3.53 -15.80 19.08
CA SER A 96 -2.39 -16.56 18.53
C SER A 96 -1.09 -15.72 18.55
N MET A 97 -1.21 -14.39 18.47
CA MET A 97 -0.08 -13.45 18.50
C MET A 97 0.60 -13.34 19.85
N ALA A 98 -0.17 -13.36 20.95
CA ALA A 98 0.38 -13.31 22.30
C ALA A 98 1.32 -14.51 22.62
N GLU A 99 1.11 -15.65 21.96
CA GLU A 99 1.90 -16.88 22.16
C GLU A 99 3.14 -16.98 21.25
N SER A 100 3.16 -16.25 20.12
CA SER A 100 4.16 -16.38 19.05
C SER A 100 5.20 -15.24 19.00
N ASN A 101 5.13 -14.27 19.93
CA ASN A 101 6.14 -13.21 20.14
C ASN A 101 7.58 -13.69 20.39
N THR A 102 7.83 -15.00 20.40
CA THR A 102 9.16 -15.60 20.50
C THR A 102 9.78 -15.97 19.14
N SER A 103 9.00 -16.09 18.05
CA SER A 103 9.49 -16.54 16.72
C SER A 103 9.45 -15.49 15.60
N THR A 104 8.61 -14.46 15.71
CA THR A 104 8.54 -13.32 14.78
C THR A 104 9.23 -12.06 15.32
N ALA A 105 9.96 -12.19 16.42
CA ALA A 105 10.64 -11.10 17.11
C ALA A 105 11.62 -10.36 16.18
N GLY A 106 11.16 -9.26 15.59
CA GLY A 106 11.98 -8.36 14.77
C GLY A 106 11.42 -7.99 13.40
N LYS A 107 10.24 -8.48 12.99
CA LYS A 107 9.58 -8.02 11.75
C LYS A 107 8.47 -7.03 12.03
N ASP A 108 8.39 -5.98 11.22
CA ASP A 108 7.31 -5.01 11.26
C ASP A 108 6.05 -5.58 10.60
N VAL A 109 4.90 -5.36 11.23
CA VAL A 109 3.60 -5.86 10.73
C VAL A 109 2.76 -4.70 10.23
N TYR A 110 2.17 -4.87 9.04
CA TYR A 110 1.31 -3.86 8.41
C TYR A 110 -0.02 -4.46 8.00
N PHE A 111 -1.11 -3.76 8.32
CA PHE A 111 -2.46 -4.12 7.90
C PHE A 111 -2.94 -3.14 6.82
N ILE A 112 -3.29 -3.67 5.65
CA ILE A 112 -3.70 -2.90 4.49
C ILE A 112 -5.13 -3.26 4.11
N GLY A 113 -5.95 -2.22 3.98
CA GLY A 113 -7.32 -2.29 3.52
C GLY A 113 -7.45 -1.70 2.12
N LEU A 114 -8.03 -2.45 1.19
CA LEU A 114 -8.18 -2.00 -0.18
C LEU A 114 -9.63 -1.93 -0.58
N THR A 115 -10.03 -0.78 -1.09
CA THR A 115 -11.41 -0.51 -1.45
C THR A 115 -11.55 -0.24 -2.94
N SER A 116 -12.57 -0.84 -3.54
CA SER A 116 -13.02 -0.49 -4.89
C SER A 116 -14.49 -0.16 -4.85
N LEU A 117 -14.87 0.93 -5.53
CA LEU A 117 -16.27 1.33 -5.67
C LEU A 117 -16.59 1.46 -7.15
N SER A 118 -17.52 0.64 -7.61
CA SER A 118 -18.01 0.70 -8.98
C SER A 118 -19.51 0.97 -8.99
N VAL A 119 -19.98 1.81 -9.91
CA VAL A 119 -21.38 2.16 -10.07
C VAL A 119 -21.93 1.53 -11.34
N VAL A 120 -23.03 0.78 -11.20
CA VAL A 120 -23.82 0.30 -12.33
C VAL A 120 -25.10 1.11 -12.40
N HIS A 121 -25.35 1.74 -13.54
CA HIS A 121 -26.57 2.50 -13.73
C HIS A 121 -27.77 1.57 -13.92
N GLN A 122 -28.81 1.77 -13.11
CA GLN A 122 -30.04 0.95 -13.18
C GLN A 122 -30.80 1.12 -14.51
N ASP A 123 -30.56 2.24 -15.19
CA ASP A 123 -31.18 2.60 -16.46
C ASP A 123 -30.50 1.92 -17.67
N ASP A 124 -29.34 1.28 -17.46
CA ASP A 124 -28.63 0.57 -18.51
C ASP A 124 -29.15 -0.88 -18.67
N LYS A 125 -29.10 -1.36 -19.91
CA LYS A 125 -29.44 -2.75 -20.27
C LYS A 125 -28.60 -3.74 -19.43
N PRO A 126 -29.00 -5.02 -19.27
CA PRO A 126 -28.27 -6.03 -18.49
C PRO A 126 -26.81 -6.32 -18.91
N GLN A 127 -26.27 -5.60 -19.89
CA GLN A 127 -24.86 -5.59 -20.33
C GLN A 127 -24.14 -4.25 -20.04
N ALA A 128 -24.70 -3.41 -19.15
CA ALA A 128 -24.09 -2.13 -18.74
C ALA A 128 -22.67 -2.33 -18.21
N SER A 129 -21.71 -1.56 -18.72
CA SER A 129 -20.37 -1.49 -18.14
C SER A 129 -20.44 -0.79 -16.80
N SER A 130 -19.92 -1.42 -15.75
CA SER A 130 -19.72 -0.77 -14.46
C SER A 130 -18.71 0.37 -14.59
N HIS A 131 -19.00 1.52 -14.01
CA HIS A 131 -18.09 2.66 -13.94
C HIS A 131 -17.34 2.63 -12.61
N THR A 132 -16.02 2.44 -12.66
CA THR A 132 -15.16 2.56 -11.47
C THR A 132 -15.09 4.03 -11.04
N VAL A 133 -15.22 4.28 -9.74
CA VAL A 133 -15.03 5.60 -9.14
C VAL A 133 -13.60 5.68 -8.65
N ASP A 134 -12.83 6.63 -9.18
CA ASP A 134 -11.47 6.93 -8.71
C ASP A 134 -11.56 7.89 -7.52
N TYR A 135 -10.87 7.56 -6.43
CA TYR A 135 -10.84 8.38 -5.22
C TYR A 135 -9.60 8.11 -4.37
N GLU A 136 -9.31 9.06 -3.49
CA GLU A 136 -8.27 9.06 -2.48
C GLU A 136 -8.88 9.59 -1.17
N TYR A 137 -8.40 9.14 -0.02
CA TYR A 137 -9.02 9.41 1.27
C TYR A 137 -8.48 10.69 1.90
N GLY A 138 -7.16 10.77 2.06
CA GLY A 138 -6.55 11.86 2.81
C GLY A 138 -6.81 11.74 4.32
N SER A 139 -6.01 12.44 5.12
CA SER A 139 -6.15 12.48 6.59
C SER A 139 -7.53 12.93 7.05
N GLN A 140 -8.14 13.92 6.37
CA GLN A 140 -9.41 14.51 6.77
C GLN A 140 -10.56 13.49 6.74
N PHE A 141 -10.53 12.54 5.78
CA PHE A 141 -11.52 11.48 5.71
C PHE A 141 -11.48 10.57 6.94
N PHE A 142 -10.28 10.21 7.41
CA PHE A 142 -10.12 9.37 8.60
C PHE A 142 -10.42 10.13 9.90
N ALA A 143 -10.19 11.45 9.93
CA ALA A 143 -10.54 12.28 11.08
C ALA A 143 -12.05 12.53 11.20
N GLU A 144 -12.77 12.73 10.10
CA GLU A 144 -14.18 13.16 10.10
C GLU A 144 -15.17 12.03 9.81
N ASP A 145 -14.85 11.15 8.87
CA ASP A 145 -15.83 10.23 8.28
C ASP A 145 -15.65 8.79 8.77
N CYS A 146 -14.42 8.38 9.10
CA CYS A 146 -14.11 7.00 9.40
C CYS A 146 -13.05 6.89 10.49
N VAL A 147 -13.51 6.77 11.74
CA VAL A 147 -12.63 6.67 12.92
C VAL A 147 -11.90 5.33 12.87
N LEU A 148 -10.62 5.39 12.49
CA LEU A 148 -9.69 4.29 12.67
C LEU A 148 -9.37 4.13 14.16
N ASP A 149 -9.15 2.89 14.59
CA ASP A 149 -8.53 2.64 15.88
C ASP A 149 -7.04 2.97 15.75
N LEU A 150 -6.64 4.10 16.33
CA LEU A 150 -5.27 4.62 16.31
C LEU A 150 -4.60 4.48 17.68
N ASP A 151 -5.26 3.85 18.66
CA ASP A 151 -4.74 3.70 20.02
C ASP A 151 -3.59 2.68 20.08
N ASP A 152 -3.60 1.69 19.17
CA ASP A 152 -2.49 0.77 18.95
C ASP A 152 -1.92 0.93 17.54
N GLU A 153 -0.79 1.66 17.45
CA GLU A 153 -0.06 1.92 16.19
C GLU A 153 0.27 0.65 15.40
N GLN A 154 0.44 -0.50 16.07
CA GLN A 154 0.78 -1.75 15.42
C GLN A 154 -0.43 -2.46 14.82
N SER A 155 -1.65 -2.08 15.22
CA SER A 155 -2.92 -2.65 14.73
C SER A 155 -3.59 -1.80 13.65
N VAL A 156 -3.06 -0.60 13.39
CA VAL A 156 -3.67 0.40 12.49
C VAL A 156 -3.85 -0.17 11.09
N LEU A 157 -5.10 -0.12 10.63
CA LEU A 157 -5.48 -0.48 9.28
C LEU A 157 -5.28 0.71 8.34
N GLN A 158 -4.33 0.59 7.43
CA GLN A 158 -4.05 1.61 6.43
C GLN A 158 -4.93 1.35 5.21
N VAL A 159 -5.84 2.29 4.91
CA VAL A 159 -6.86 2.10 3.87
C VAL A 159 -6.51 2.89 2.61
N PHE A 160 -6.47 2.19 1.46
CA PHE A 160 -6.21 2.80 0.16
C PHE A 160 -7.31 2.43 -0.83
N SER A 161 -7.57 3.31 -1.81
CA SER A 161 -8.34 2.90 -2.97
C SER A 161 -7.49 2.00 -3.87
N HIS A 162 -8.15 1.15 -4.65
CA HIS A 162 -7.44 0.23 -5.53
C HIS A 162 -6.52 0.94 -6.50
N GLN A 163 -7.03 1.91 -7.25
CA GLN A 163 -6.24 2.61 -8.26
C GLN A 163 -5.04 3.32 -7.63
N ASN A 164 -5.25 3.98 -6.48
CA ASN A 164 -4.18 4.67 -5.77
C ASN A 164 -3.07 3.71 -5.30
N PHE A 165 -3.43 2.54 -4.75
CA PHE A 165 -2.43 1.58 -4.30
C PHE A 165 -1.61 0.98 -5.45
N VAL A 166 -2.23 0.74 -6.61
CA VAL A 166 -1.54 0.34 -7.84
C VAL A 166 -0.51 1.41 -8.23
N ASP A 167 -0.94 2.67 -8.23
CA ASP A 167 -0.11 3.81 -8.62
C ASP A 167 1.04 4.01 -7.63
N ILE A 168 0.82 3.76 -6.33
CA ILE A 168 1.87 3.74 -5.30
C ILE A 168 2.87 2.62 -5.59
N ILE A 169 2.42 1.37 -5.71
CA ILE A 169 3.31 0.23 -5.95
C ILE A 169 4.12 0.42 -7.23
N SER A 170 3.52 0.94 -8.30
CA SER A 170 4.23 1.17 -9.57
C SER A 170 5.37 2.19 -9.44
N GLN A 171 5.28 3.10 -8.48
CA GLN A 171 6.30 4.10 -8.19
C GLN A 171 7.35 3.60 -7.18
N LEU A 172 7.02 2.60 -6.36
CA LEU A 172 7.91 2.00 -5.38
C LEU A 172 8.65 0.81 -6.03
N VAL A 173 9.97 0.96 -6.19
CA VAL A 173 10.78 0.00 -6.97
C VAL A 173 11.08 -1.28 -6.17
N THR A 174 11.10 -1.20 -4.83
CA THR A 174 11.49 -2.32 -3.96
C THR A 174 10.50 -2.57 -2.82
N PRO A 175 10.45 -3.81 -2.27
CA PRO A 175 9.66 -4.10 -1.07
C PRO A 175 10.04 -3.25 0.15
N SER A 176 11.31 -2.88 0.27
CA SER A 176 11.81 -2.01 1.33
C SER A 176 11.25 -0.59 1.21
N ASP A 177 11.03 -0.11 -0.02
CA ASP A 177 10.38 1.17 -0.25
C ASP A 177 8.91 1.15 0.13
N LEU A 178 8.23 0.01 -0.08
CA LEU A 178 6.87 -0.20 0.38
C LEU A 178 6.77 -0.24 1.89
N SER A 179 7.58 -1.02 2.60
CA SER A 179 7.54 -1.04 4.07
C SER A 179 7.82 0.35 4.65
N ALA A 180 8.82 1.05 4.12
CA ALA A 180 9.15 2.39 4.61
C ALA A 180 8.07 3.43 4.26
N PHE A 181 7.37 3.30 3.13
CA PHE A 181 6.23 4.16 2.82
C PHE A 181 5.05 3.87 3.77
N LEU A 182 4.78 2.59 4.07
CA LEU A 182 3.72 2.21 5.00
C LEU A 182 4.02 2.65 6.44
N ASP A 183 5.29 2.66 6.86
CA ASP A 183 5.72 3.28 8.11
C ASP A 183 5.46 4.78 8.13
N PHE A 184 5.84 5.45 7.04
CA PHE A 184 5.64 6.88 6.90
C PHE A 184 4.13 7.21 6.94
N HIS A 185 3.32 6.55 6.13
CA HIS A 185 1.87 6.73 6.10
C HIS A 185 1.23 6.45 7.47
N ARG A 186 1.62 5.36 8.14
CA ARG A 186 1.19 5.06 9.51
C ARG A 186 1.52 6.19 10.49
N SER A 187 2.75 6.69 10.49
CA SER A 187 3.15 7.77 11.41
C SER A 187 2.40 9.08 11.18
N GLN A 188 2.00 9.37 9.93
CA GLN A 188 1.15 10.52 9.63
C GLN A 188 -0.28 10.33 10.15
N LEU A 189 -0.82 9.11 10.05
CA LEU A 189 -2.14 8.78 10.61
C LEU A 189 -2.14 8.84 12.15
N THR A 190 -1.17 8.20 12.81
CA THR A 190 -1.10 8.14 14.29
C THR A 190 -0.67 9.48 14.90
N GLY A 191 0.14 10.26 14.16
CA GLY A 191 0.51 11.63 14.51
C GLY A 191 -0.59 12.67 14.27
N PHE A 192 -1.74 12.29 13.69
CA PHE A 192 -2.81 13.19 13.27
C PHE A 192 -2.35 14.32 12.34
N GLU A 193 -1.36 14.03 11.49
CA GLU A 193 -0.83 14.97 10.52
C GLU A 193 -1.80 15.17 9.36
N SER A 194 -1.92 16.41 8.90
CA SER A 194 -2.87 16.76 7.83
C SER A 194 -2.24 16.59 6.45
N PHE A 195 -2.66 15.57 5.72
CA PHE A 195 -2.39 15.40 4.29
C PHE A 195 -3.67 15.35 3.45
N GLN A 196 -3.58 15.89 2.22
CA GLN A 196 -4.73 16.03 1.32
C GLN A 196 -5.18 14.71 0.71
N ASP A 197 -4.22 13.92 0.21
CA ASP A 197 -4.45 12.67 -0.50
C ASP A 197 -3.18 11.80 -0.47
N GLU A 198 -3.32 10.51 -0.77
CA GLU A 198 -2.22 9.54 -0.67
C GLU A 198 -1.16 9.78 -1.76
N SER A 199 -1.54 10.26 -2.93
CA SER A 199 -0.62 10.63 -4.02
C SER A 199 0.33 11.78 -3.65
N THR A 200 -0.20 12.80 -2.98
CA THR A 200 0.59 13.92 -2.44
C THR A 200 1.52 13.42 -1.35
N LEU A 201 1.01 12.53 -0.49
CA LEU A 201 1.79 11.97 0.60
C LEU A 201 2.95 11.10 0.10
N LEU A 202 2.72 10.27 -0.92
CA LEU A 202 3.78 9.53 -1.61
C LEU A 202 4.83 10.48 -2.20
N THR A 203 4.39 11.58 -2.82
CA THR A 203 5.29 12.57 -3.39
C THR A 203 6.17 13.23 -2.32
N GLN A 204 5.60 13.53 -1.14
CA GLN A 204 6.34 14.04 0.00
C GLN A 204 7.34 13.00 0.53
N PHE A 205 6.91 11.75 0.67
CA PHE A 205 7.78 10.65 1.10
C PHE A 205 8.98 10.48 0.16
N LEU A 206 8.76 10.41 -1.15
CA LEU A 206 9.83 10.26 -2.15
C LEU A 206 10.80 11.44 -2.20
N GLN A 207 10.41 12.60 -1.67
CA GLN A 207 11.25 13.79 -1.55
C GLN A 207 11.87 13.94 -0.14
N SER A 208 11.51 13.05 0.79
CA SER A 208 11.99 13.12 2.16
C SER A 208 13.47 12.74 2.24
N PRO A 209 14.25 13.37 3.13
CA PRO A 209 15.62 12.94 3.41
C PRO A 209 15.68 11.47 3.83
N ASP A 210 14.70 11.00 4.61
CA ASP A 210 14.65 9.63 5.12
C ASP A 210 14.58 8.59 4.00
N PHE A 211 13.88 8.91 2.90
CA PHE A 211 13.87 8.08 1.70
C PHE A 211 15.28 7.92 1.12
N HIS A 212 16.02 9.02 0.97
CA HIS A 212 17.35 9.01 0.39
C HIS A 212 18.42 8.46 1.35
N GLN A 213 18.25 8.60 2.67
CA GLN A 213 19.15 8.02 3.66
C GLN A 213 19.22 6.49 3.57
N ARG A 214 18.11 5.82 3.20
CA ARG A 214 18.15 4.36 2.99
C ARG A 214 19.08 3.97 1.85
N ALA A 215 19.05 4.71 0.74
CA ALA A 215 19.97 4.48 -0.37
C ALA A 215 21.43 4.75 0.03
N ILE A 216 21.69 5.74 0.90
CA ILE A 216 23.01 5.99 1.47
C ILE A 216 23.50 4.81 2.31
N ARG A 217 22.67 4.27 3.22
CA ARG A 217 23.05 3.11 4.05
C ARG A 217 23.42 1.88 3.21
N VAL A 218 22.72 1.66 2.11
CA VAL A 218 23.08 0.59 1.16
C VAL A 218 24.46 0.86 0.55
N GLN A 219 24.73 2.10 0.13
CA GLN A 219 26.05 2.46 -0.41
C GLN A 219 27.16 2.37 0.63
N GLU A 220 26.91 2.71 1.90
CA GLU A 220 27.86 2.49 3.01
C GLU A 220 28.20 1.01 3.14
N GLN A 221 27.20 0.12 3.12
CA GLN A 221 27.44 -1.33 3.12
C GLN A 221 28.22 -1.80 1.89
N LEU A 222 27.98 -1.22 0.71
CA LEU A 222 28.74 -1.56 -0.49
C LEU A 222 30.21 -1.10 -0.38
N ILE A 223 30.48 0.03 0.26
CA ILE A 223 31.85 0.50 0.56
C ILE A 223 32.53 -0.44 1.54
N ASP A 224 31.84 -0.82 2.61
CA ASP A 224 32.38 -1.75 3.62
C ASP A 224 32.75 -3.11 3.00
N ASN A 225 31.99 -3.55 2.00
CA ASN A 225 32.25 -4.77 1.23
C ASN A 225 33.19 -4.55 0.02
N GLN A 226 33.79 -3.36 -0.12
CA GLN A 226 34.74 -3.00 -1.18
C GLN A 226 34.16 -3.14 -2.61
N LEU A 227 32.85 -2.97 -2.76
CA LEU A 227 32.15 -3.05 -4.05
C LEU A 227 32.08 -1.69 -4.76
N ILE A 228 32.14 -0.59 -4.01
CA ILE A 228 32.20 0.78 -4.53
C ILE A 228 33.16 1.61 -3.67
N ASP A 229 33.77 2.65 -4.25
CA ASP A 229 34.80 3.46 -3.56
C ASP A 229 34.22 4.63 -2.74
N GLN A 230 33.05 5.14 -3.11
CA GLN A 230 32.46 6.33 -2.49
C GLN A 230 30.94 6.40 -2.65
N ILE A 231 30.29 7.09 -1.72
CA ILE A 231 28.85 7.39 -1.77
C ILE A 231 28.60 8.40 -2.89
N GLU A 232 27.51 8.22 -3.62
CA GLU A 232 27.11 9.10 -4.69
C GLU A 232 26.78 10.49 -4.16
N GLN A 233 27.54 11.49 -4.61
CA GLN A 233 27.42 12.89 -4.19
C GLN A 233 26.01 13.48 -4.39
N ARG A 234 25.25 12.98 -5.38
CA ARG A 234 23.86 13.39 -5.60
C ARG A 234 22.92 12.90 -4.50
N LEU A 235 23.14 11.69 -3.95
CA LEU A 235 22.34 11.19 -2.84
C LEU A 235 22.63 11.96 -1.56
N LEU A 236 23.91 12.28 -1.30
CA LEU A 236 24.31 13.13 -0.17
C LEU A 236 23.64 14.50 -0.23
N LYS A 237 23.55 15.10 -1.42
CA LYS A 237 22.86 16.39 -1.60
C LYS A 237 21.34 16.27 -1.44
N ALA A 238 20.75 15.12 -1.76
CA ALA A 238 19.30 14.90 -1.63
C ALA A 238 18.85 14.68 -0.17
N THR A 239 19.77 14.35 0.74
CA THR A 239 19.49 14.21 2.18
C THR A 239 19.71 15.49 2.99
N GLU A 240 20.26 16.55 2.38
CA GLU A 240 20.41 17.83 3.05
C GLU A 240 19.03 18.48 3.31
N PRO A 241 18.81 19.09 4.49
CA PRO A 241 17.59 19.86 4.74
C PRO A 241 17.46 20.97 3.70
N ASP A 242 16.23 21.25 3.27
CA ASP A 242 15.86 22.25 2.25
C ASP A 242 16.23 21.92 0.79
N GLN A 243 16.76 20.74 0.48
CA GLN A 243 17.05 20.31 -0.90
C GLN A 243 15.89 19.56 -1.60
N ALA A 244 14.64 19.73 -1.15
CA ALA A 244 13.46 19.04 -1.70
C ALA A 244 13.30 19.24 -3.23
N VAL A 245 13.66 20.41 -3.76
CA VAL A 245 13.64 20.69 -5.21
C VAL A 245 14.64 19.82 -5.97
N PHE A 246 15.82 19.62 -5.40
CA PHE A 246 16.86 18.76 -5.98
C PHE A 246 16.49 17.28 -5.86
N ALA A 247 15.98 16.84 -4.70
CA ALA A 247 15.46 15.49 -4.48
C ALA A 247 14.37 15.14 -5.51
N LYS A 248 13.43 16.04 -5.75
CA LYS A 248 12.38 15.90 -6.77
C LYS A 248 12.95 15.73 -8.18
N ALA A 249 13.94 16.56 -8.56
CA ALA A 249 14.58 16.46 -9.87
C ALA A 249 15.37 15.15 -10.04
N LEU A 250 16.01 14.67 -8.98
CA LEU A 250 16.74 13.41 -8.96
C LEU A 250 15.79 12.21 -9.13
N MET A 251 14.68 12.19 -8.40
CA MET A 251 13.66 11.14 -8.52
C MET A 251 13.02 11.08 -9.91
N LEU A 252 12.72 12.24 -10.51
CA LEU A 252 12.20 12.30 -11.88
C LEU A 252 13.20 11.70 -12.89
N ARG A 253 14.50 11.89 -12.64
CA ARG A 253 15.56 11.33 -13.48
C ARG A 253 15.69 9.83 -13.31
N PHE A 254 15.63 9.31 -12.08
CA PHE A 254 15.62 7.86 -11.82
C PHE A 254 14.41 7.18 -12.45
N ARG A 255 13.23 7.78 -12.32
CA ARG A 255 12.00 7.27 -12.94
C ARG A 255 12.14 7.18 -14.46
N LYS A 256 12.66 8.23 -15.10
CA LYS A 256 12.88 8.23 -16.55
C LYS A 256 13.88 7.15 -17.01
N ILE A 257 14.88 6.83 -16.19
CA ILE A 257 15.85 5.77 -16.48
C ILE A 257 15.19 4.39 -16.35
N LEU A 258 14.35 4.18 -15.33
CA LEU A 258 13.60 2.94 -15.11
C LEU A 258 12.55 2.72 -16.21
N GLU A 259 11.86 3.77 -16.66
CA GLU A 259 10.90 3.73 -17.78
C GLU A 259 11.60 3.49 -19.14
N CYS A 260 12.83 3.98 -19.32
CA CYS A 260 13.68 3.65 -20.48
C CYS A 260 14.46 2.32 -20.31
N GLY A 261 14.21 1.58 -19.23
CA GLY A 261 15.04 0.50 -18.69
C GLY A 261 15.05 -0.83 -19.44
N THR A 262 14.63 -0.90 -20.71
CA THR A 262 15.02 -2.00 -21.61
C THR A 262 16.19 -1.65 -22.53
N SER A 263 16.80 -0.46 -22.43
CA SER A 263 17.90 -0.10 -23.35
C SER A 263 19.09 0.68 -22.79
N CYS A 264 19.13 1.07 -21.51
CA CYS A 264 20.27 1.82 -20.98
C CYS A 264 20.75 1.29 -19.63
N LEU A 265 21.36 0.10 -19.66
CA LEU A 265 22.23 -0.39 -18.61
C LEU A 265 23.66 -0.39 -19.17
N ILE A 266 24.25 0.79 -19.37
CA ILE A 266 25.70 0.95 -19.59
C ILE A 266 26.17 2.30 -19.03
N VAL A 267 26.84 2.22 -17.87
CA VAL A 267 28.20 2.71 -17.49
C VAL A 267 28.16 3.06 -16.01
#